data_AF-A0A1X2GFE6-F1
#
_entry.id   AF-A0A1X2GFE6-F1
#
_cell.length_a   1.000
_cell.length_b   1.000
_cell.length_c   1.000
_cell.angle_alpha   90.00
_cell.angle_beta   90.00
_cell.angle_gamma   90.00
#
_symmetry.space_group_name_H-M   'P 1'
#
loop_
_entity.id
_entity.type
_entity.pdbx_description
1 polymer ?
#
loop_
_entity_poly.entity_id
_entity_poly.type
_entity_poly.pdbx_seq_one_letter_code
_entity_poly.pdbx_strand_id
1 'polypeptide(L)' 'ITKGQALCMFYLESYTEENVMKLTETLEEMGNLEICYSDDPTEPVLCSCAIINAKPFKYHRY' A
#
# COMPACT_ATOMS: atom_id res chain seq x y z
N ILE A 1 6.54 -1.39 -9.17
CA ILE A 1 7.26 -0.84 -8.00
C ILE A 1 7.09 -1.79 -6.82
N THR A 2 7.93 -1.71 -5.79
CA THR A 2 7.77 -2.54 -4.58
C THR A 2 6.69 -1.98 -3.66
N LYS A 3 6.18 -2.80 -2.73
CA LYS A 3 5.26 -2.35 -1.67
C LYS A 3 5.83 -1.17 -0.87
N GLY A 4 7.12 -1.20 -0.53
CA GLY A 4 7.78 -0.11 0.19
C GLY A 4 7.83 1.20 -0.62
N GLN A 5 8.13 1.11 -1.92
CA GLN A 5 8.06 2.27 -2.82
C GLN A 5 6.65 2.83 -2.91
N ALA A 6 5.65 1.96 -3.10
CA ALA A 6 4.23 2.33 -3.15
C ALA A 6 3.77 3.00 -1.85
N LEU A 7 4.21 2.48 -0.70
CA LEU A 7 3.89 3.03 0.61
C LEU A 7 4.46 4.45 0.78
N CYS A 8 5.74 4.66 0.46
CA CYS A 8 6.35 5.99 0.46
C CYS A 8 5.63 6.94 -0.50
N MET A 9 5.30 6.49 -1.72
CA MET A 9 4.55 7.30 -2.69
C MET A 9 3.17 7.70 -2.17
N PHE A 10 2.42 6.78 -1.54
CA PHE A 10 1.11 7.06 -0.97
C PHE A 10 1.15 8.11 0.14
N TYR A 11 2.18 8.05 0.99
CA TYR A 11 2.40 9.01 2.08
C TYR A 11 3.16 10.27 1.65
N LEU A 12 3.48 10.42 0.35
CA LEU A 12 4.23 11.55 -0.20
C LEU A 12 5.63 11.71 0.42
N GLU A 13 6.23 10.60 0.83
CA GLU A 13 7.55 10.54 1.45
C GLU A 13 8.62 10.06 0.46
N SER A 14 9.87 10.45 0.72
CA SER A 14 11.01 9.93 -0.05
C SER A 14 11.25 8.46 0.27
N TYR A 15 11.65 7.68 -0.73
CA TYR A 15 11.97 6.27 -0.54
C TYR A 15 13.31 6.11 0.22
N THR A 16 13.21 5.77 1.50
CA THR A 16 14.32 5.40 2.37
C THR A 16 13.90 4.20 3.22
N GLU A 17 14.85 3.39 3.69
CA GLU A 17 14.54 2.24 4.55
C GLU A 17 13.85 2.65 5.86
N GLU A 18 14.28 3.77 6.44
CA GLU A 18 13.68 4.36 7.64
C GLU A 18 12.21 4.73 7.44
N ASN A 19 11.90 5.40 6.31
CA ASN A 19 10.53 5.76 5.98
C ASN A 19 9.67 4.52 5.72
N VAL A 20 10.19 3.53 4.99
CA VAL A 20 9.45 2.28 4.76
C VAL A 20 9.12 1.59 6.08
N MET A 21 10.07 1.51 7.01
CA MET A 21 9.86 0.89 8.32
C MET A 21 8.76 1.62 9.12
N LYS A 22 8.90 2.94 9.28
CA LYS A 22 7.93 3.79 10.02
C LYS A 22 6.52 3.71 9.43
N LEU A 23 6.42 3.80 8.09
CA LEU A 23 5.13 3.78 7.41
C LEU A 23 4.50 2.38 7.42
N THR A 24 5.32 1.32 7.47
CA THR A 24 4.81 -0.06 7.59
C THR A 24 4.18 -0.27 8.96
N GLU A 25 4.85 0.16 10.03
CA GLU A 25 4.29 0.14 11.39
C GLU A 25 2.98 0.95 11.46
N THR A 26 2.98 2.16 10.88
CA THR A 26 1.77 2.99 10.80
C THR A 26 0.62 2.28 10.09
N LEU A 27 0.89 1.56 8.99
CA LEU A 27 -0.13 0.80 8.27
C LEU A 27 -0.65 -0.40 9.07
N GLU A 28 0.24 -1.11 9.77
CA GLU A 28 -0.10 -2.26 10.61
C GLU A 28 -0.97 -1.85 11.79
N GLU A 29 -0.69 -0.70 12.43
CA GLU A 29 -1.47 -0.13 13.52
C GLU A 29 -2.91 0.20 13.11
N MET A 30 -3.14 0.65 11.87
CA MET A 30 -4.49 0.93 11.38
C MET A 30 -5.34 -0.34 11.26
N GLY A 31 -4.70 -1.51 11.08
CA GLY A 31 -5.35 -2.81 11.05
C GLY A 31 -6.25 -3.05 9.84
N ASN A 32 -6.23 -4.27 9.28
CA ASN A 32 -7.10 -4.68 8.17
C ASN A 32 -7.03 -3.80 6.90
N LEU A 33 -6.02 -2.95 6.76
CA LEU A 33 -5.73 -2.16 5.57
C LEU A 33 -4.48 -2.70 4.88
N GLU A 34 -4.41 -2.49 3.57
CA GLU A 34 -3.28 -2.89 2.74
C GLU A 34 -3.10 -1.85 1.63
N ILE A 35 -1.84 -1.57 1.29
CA ILE A 35 -1.51 -0.76 0.13
C ILE A 35 -1.57 -1.64 -1.12
N CYS A 36 -2.33 -1.22 -2.12
CA CYS A 36 -2.54 -1.97 -3.35
C CYS A 36 -2.66 -1.00 -4.53
N TYR A 37 -2.90 -1.52 -5.72
CA TYR A 37 -3.21 -0.72 -6.92
C TYR A 37 -4.40 -1.29 -7.67
N SER A 38 -4.93 -0.50 -8.60
CA SER A 38 -5.96 -0.97 -9.54
C SER A 38 -5.35 -1.28 -10.90
N ASP A 39 -5.25 -0.30 -11.77
CA ASP A 39 -4.70 -0.50 -13.12
C ASP A 39 -3.20 -0.13 -13.19
N ASP A 40 -2.78 0.94 -12.50
CA ASP A 40 -1.41 1.43 -12.52
C ASP A 40 -0.71 1.18 -11.17
N PRO A 41 0.36 0.37 -11.11
CA PRO A 41 1.12 0.16 -9.88
C PRO A 41 1.80 1.42 -9.34
N THR A 42 1.93 2.50 -10.11
CA THR A 42 2.49 3.79 -9.66
C THR A 42 1.45 4.73 -9.03
N GLU A 43 0.18 4.32 -9.02
CA GLU A 43 -0.91 5.03 -8.35
C GLU A 43 -1.42 4.19 -7.15
N PRO A 44 -0.68 4.18 -6.03
CA PRO A 44 -1.04 3.38 -4.87
C PRO A 44 -2.34 3.87 -4.22
N VAL A 45 -3.16 2.91 -3.80
CA VAL A 45 -4.39 3.14 -3.04
C VAL A 45 -4.39 2.32 -1.76
N LEU A 46 -5.01 2.87 -0.71
CA LEU A 46 -5.21 2.17 0.55
C LEU A 46 -6.59 1.52 0.55
N CYS A 47 -6.65 0.21 0.75
CA CYS A 47 -7.91 -0.54 0.76
C CYS A 47 -7.97 -1.50 1.93
N SER A 48 -9.18 -1.84 2.36
CA SER A 48 -9.35 -2.91 3.34
C SER A 48 -9.07 -4.27 2.71
N CYS A 49 -8.46 -5.17 3.48
CA CYS A 49 -8.18 -6.54 3.03
C CYS A 49 -9.45 -7.26 2.54
N ALA A 50 -10.61 -6.97 3.16
CA ALA A 50 -11.90 -7.51 2.75
C ALA A 50 -12.31 -7.08 1.34
N ILE A 51 -12.14 -5.80 0.98
CA ILE A 51 -12.48 -5.30 -0.36
C ILE A 51 -11.53 -5.86 -1.42
N ILE A 52 -10.24 -5.96 -1.12
CA ILE A 52 -9.25 -6.54 -2.04
C ILE A 52 -9.63 -8.00 -2.33
N ASN A 53 -9.98 -8.77 -1.29
CA ASN A 53 -10.40 -10.16 -1.43
C ASN A 53 -11.74 -10.30 -2.17
N ALA A 54 -12.68 -9.37 -1.97
CA ALA A 54 -13.97 -9.38 -2.66
C ALA A 54 -13.87 -8.97 -4.14
N LYS A 55 -12.80 -8.26 -4.54
CA LYS A 55 -12.61 -7.74 -5.91
C LYS A 55 -11.18 -8.03 -6.42
N PRO A 56 -10.80 -9.32 -6.59
CA PRO A 56 -9.43 -9.72 -6.90
C PRO A 56 -8.95 -9.32 -8.29
N PHE A 57 -9.86 -9.01 -9.21
CA PHE A 57 -9.54 -8.52 -10.56
C PHE A 57 -9.47 -6.99 -10.66
N LYS A 58 -9.86 -6.28 -9.59
CA LYS A 58 -9.80 -4.82 -9.54
C LYS A 58 -8.64 -4.34 -8.70
N TYR A 59 -8.32 -5.03 -7.61
CA TYR A 59 -7.28 -4.64 -6.68
C TYR A 59 -6.17 -5.68 -6.66
N HIS A 60 -4.94 -5.21 -6.86
CA HIS A 60 -3.75 -6.03 -6.95
C HIS A 60 -2.78 -5.62 -5.84
N ARG A 61 -2.32 -6.60 -5.06
CA ARG A 61 -1.30 -6.38 -4.04
C ARG A 61 0.07 -6.25 -4.70
N TYR A 62 0.94 -5.44 -4.10
CA TYR A 62 2.32 -5.25 -4.52
C TYR A 62 3.23 -6.42 -4.16
#